data_AF-A0A454Y308-F1
#
_entry.id   AF-A0A454Y308-F1
#
_cell.length_a   1.000
_cell.length_b   1.000
_cell.length_c   1.000
_cell.angle_alpha   90.00
_cell.angle_beta   90.00
_cell.angle_gamma   90.00
#
_symmetry.space_group_name_H-M   'P 1'
#
loop_
_entity.id
_entity.type
_entity.pdbx_description
1 polymer ?
#
loop_
_entity_poly.entity_id
_entity_poly.type
_entity_poly.pdbx_seq_one_letter_code
_entity_poly.pdbx_strand_id
1 'polypeptide(L)' 'MASLRVYILLLAILVAYVYAQVCQDAAADCRCKLGLCTNQMYRTLMTRMCNLSCGICTATGK' A
#
# COMPACT_ATOMS: atom_id res chain seq x y z
N MET A 1 -15.26 -3.12 31.36
CA MET A 1 -13.89 -3.61 31.64
C MET A 1 -13.45 -4.49 30.47
N ALA A 2 -12.90 -3.92 29.40
CA ALA A 2 -12.41 -4.70 28.25
C ALA A 2 -11.00 -5.23 28.57
N SER A 3 -10.75 -6.53 28.30
CA SER A 3 -9.47 -7.16 28.57
C SER A 3 -8.35 -6.52 27.75
N LEU A 4 -7.17 -6.33 28.35
CA LEU A 4 -5.98 -5.80 27.66
C LEU A 4 -5.66 -6.57 26.37
N ARG A 5 -5.96 -7.88 26.36
CA ARG A 5 -5.82 -8.74 25.16
C ARG A 5 -6.79 -8.33 24.05
N VAL A 6 -8.03 -7.96 24.39
CA VAL A 6 -9.02 -7.47 23.43
C VAL A 6 -8.58 -6.12 22.85
N TYR A 7 -8.02 -5.22 23.68
CA TYR A 7 -7.52 -3.92 23.22
C TYR A 7 -6.33 -4.06 22.26
N ILE A 8 -5.39 -4.97 22.55
CA ILE A 8 -4.25 -5.27 21.67
C ILE A 8 -4.72 -5.85 20.33
N LEU A 9 -5.69 -6.77 20.34
CA LEU A 9 -6.25 -7.36 19.13
C LEU A 9 -6.93 -6.29 18.25
N LEU A 10 -7.70 -5.39 18.85
CA LEU A 10 -8.36 -4.30 18.14
C LEU A 10 -7.35 -3.32 17.52
N LEU A 11 -6.29 -2.92 18.25
CA LEU A 11 -5.25 -2.05 17.71
C LEU A 11 -4.49 -2.71 16.56
N ALA A 12 -4.18 -4.01 16.66
CA ALA A 12 -3.52 -4.75 15.59
C ALA A 12 -4.39 -4.83 14.33
N ILE A 13 -5.70 -5.05 14.47
CA ILE A 13 -6.66 -5.07 13.36
C ILE A 13 -6.78 -3.68 12.72
N LEU A 14 -6.85 -2.62 13.54
CA LEU A 14 -6.91 -1.24 13.06
C LEU A 14 -5.63 -0.85 12.28
N VAL A 15 -4.45 -1.25 12.75
CA VAL A 15 -3.18 -1.01 12.05
C VAL A 15 -3.12 -1.82 10.75
N ALA A 16 -3.51 -3.09 10.78
CA ALA A 16 -3.56 -3.93 9.59
C ALA A 16 -4.50 -3.38 8.50
N TYR A 17 -5.62 -2.77 8.91
CA TYR A 17 -6.56 -2.11 8.00
C TYR A 17 -5.96 -0.83 7.38
N VAL A 18 -5.30 0.00 8.19
CA VAL A 18 -4.68 1.27 7.74
C VAL A 18 -3.56 1.03 6.71
N TYR A 19 -2.77 -0.03 6.86
CA TYR A 19 -1.72 -0.36 5.90
C TYR A 19 -2.23 -0.96 4.58
N ALA A 20 -3.50 -1.37 4.51
CA ALA A 20 -4.01 -2.11 3.36
C ALA A 20 -4.39 -1.24 2.16
N GLN A 21 -4.43 0.10 2.26
CA GLN A 21 -5.17 0.93 1.29
C GLN A 21 -4.55 2.28 0.94
N VAL A 22 -3.28 2.49 1.25
CA VAL A 22 -2.60 3.73 0.85
C VAL A 22 -2.36 3.68 -0.66
N CYS A 23 -3.11 4.49 -1.41
CA CYS A 23 -2.89 4.69 -2.83
C CYS A 23 -1.88 5.82 -3.05
N GLN A 24 -0.60 5.50 -2.85
CA GLN A 24 0.47 6.44 -3.06
C GLN A 24 1.76 5.69 -3.42
N ASP A 25 2.63 6.38 -4.13
CA ASP A 25 3.98 5.89 -4.36
C ASP A 25 4.82 6.08 -3.10
N ALA A 26 5.37 4.98 -2.58
CA ALA A 26 6.30 4.98 -1.46
C ALA A 26 7.74 5.23 -1.90
N ALA A 27 8.08 4.98 -3.17
CA ALA A 27 9.41 5.24 -3.72
C ALA A 27 9.45 6.52 -4.56
N ALA A 28 10.54 7.28 -4.46
CA ALA A 28 10.70 8.54 -5.20
C ALA A 28 10.85 8.35 -6.72
N ASP A 29 11.45 7.23 -7.15
CA ASP A 29 11.78 6.99 -8.56
C ASP A 29 10.67 6.28 -9.36
N CYS A 30 9.43 6.22 -8.85
CA CYS A 30 8.35 5.49 -9.52
C CYS A 30 8.10 5.98 -10.95
N ARG A 31 8.23 7.29 -11.19
CA ARG A 31 8.08 7.89 -12.52
C ARG A 31 9.15 7.41 -13.52
N CYS A 32 10.38 7.20 -13.06
CA CYS A 32 11.48 6.69 -13.88
C CYS A 32 11.37 5.17 -14.13
N LYS A 33 10.59 4.47 -13.30
CA LYS A 33 10.46 3.01 -13.29
C LYS A 33 9.12 2.52 -13.83
N LEU A 34 8.35 3.36 -14.52
CA LEU A 34 7.05 2.98 -15.10
C LEU A 34 7.12 1.76 -16.02
N GLY A 35 8.21 1.59 -16.76
CA GLY A 35 8.44 0.40 -17.60
C GLY A 35 8.54 -0.91 -16.80
N LEU A 36 8.77 -0.85 -15.49
CA LEU A 36 8.79 -2.02 -14.62
C LEU A 36 7.39 -2.44 -14.16
N CYS A 37 6.36 -1.60 -14.32
CA CYS A 37 4.98 -1.95 -13.93
C CYS A 37 4.45 -3.17 -14.69
N THR A 38 4.85 -3.35 -15.95
CA THR A 38 4.47 -4.49 -16.80
C THR A 38 5.49 -5.63 -16.77
N ASN A 39 6.66 -5.42 -16.16
CA ASN A 39 7.67 -6.46 -16.04
C ASN A 39 7.28 -7.45 -14.95
N GLN A 40 7.06 -8.71 -15.33
CA GLN A 40 6.61 -9.78 -14.43
C GLN A 40 7.49 -9.92 -13.18
N MET A 41 8.82 -9.73 -13.32
CA MET A 41 9.78 -9.87 -12.22
C MET A 41 9.64 -8.74 -11.18
N TYR A 42 9.25 -7.55 -11.62
CA TYR A 42 9.15 -6.36 -10.77
C TYR A 42 7.72 -6.02 -10.38
N ARG A 43 6.73 -6.71 -10.93
CA ARG A 43 5.30 -6.46 -10.70
C ARG A 43 4.97 -6.37 -9.21
N THR A 44 5.41 -7.32 -8.40
CA THR A 44 5.16 -7.33 -6.95
C THR A 44 5.78 -6.13 -6.23
N LEU A 45 7.01 -5.76 -6.61
CA LEU A 45 7.70 -4.60 -6.03
C LEU A 45 6.97 -3.31 -6.41
N MET A 46 6.64 -3.16 -7.69
CA MET A 46 5.92 -2.01 -8.22
C MET A 46 4.51 -1.88 -7.62
N THR A 47 3.83 -2.99 -7.35
CA THR A 47 2.54 -3.00 -6.61
C THR A 47 2.65 -2.50 -5.18
N ARG A 48 3.77 -2.71 -4.49
CA ARG A 48 3.93 -2.22 -3.11
C ARG A 48 4.43 -0.79 -3.05
N MET A 49 5.36 -0.44 -3.94
CA MET A 49 6.12 0.80 -3.85
C MET A 49 5.60 1.89 -4.78
N CYS A 50 4.91 1.52 -5.86
CA CYS A 50 4.49 2.42 -6.93
C CYS A 50 3.03 2.16 -7.36
N ASN A 51 2.13 1.90 -6.40
CA ASN A 51 0.78 1.46 -6.72
C ASN A 51 -0.06 2.54 -7.43
N LEU A 52 0.24 3.80 -7.19
CA LEU A 52 -0.38 4.94 -7.85
C LEU A 52 0.20 5.12 -9.25
N SER A 53 1.53 5.19 -9.38
CA SER A 53 2.22 5.32 -10.66
C SER A 53 1.91 4.18 -11.62
N CYS A 54 1.78 2.94 -11.13
CA CYS A 54 1.41 1.79 -11.95
C CYS A 54 -0.10 1.65 -12.17
N GLY A 55 -0.93 2.58 -11.67
CA GLY A 55 -2.39 2.56 -11.86
C GLY A 55 -3.09 1.36 -11.20
N ILE A 56 -2.48 0.76 -10.18
CA ILE A 56 -3.04 -0.37 -9.43
C ILE A 56 -4.16 0.12 -8.52
N CYS A 57 -4.04 1.35 -8.06
CA CYS A 57 -5.07 2.09 -7.37
C CYS A 57 -5.20 3.47 -8.00
N THR A 58 -6.31 4.15 -7.71
CA THR A 58 -6.51 5.55 -8.06
C THR A 58 -6.49 6.37 -6.79
N ALA A 59 -5.74 7.49 -6.79
CA ALA A 59 -5.88 8.46 -5.72
C ALA A 59 -7.31 9.02 -5.83
N THR A 60 -8.21 8.58 -4.95
CA THR A 60 -9.56 9.13 -4.86
C THR A 60 -9.44 10.55 -4.31
N GLY A 61 -9.15 11.50 -5.20
CA GLY A 61 -9.13 12.92 -4.89
C GLY A 61 -10.56 13.45 -4.76
N LYS A 62 -10.78 14.29 -3.75
CA LYS A 62 -11.89 15.26 -3.73
C LYS A 62 -11.71 16.31 -4.83
#